data_AF-A0AAN4YRB5-F1
#
_entry.id   AF-A0AAN4YRB5-F1
#
_cell.length_a   1.000
_cell.length_b   1.000
_cell.length_c   1.000
_cell.angle_alpha   90.00
_cell.angle_beta   90.00
_cell.angle_gamma   90.00
#
_symmetry.space_group_name_H-M   'P 1'
#
loop_
_entity.id
_entity.type
_entity.pdbx_description
1 polymer ?
#
loop_
_entity_poly.entity_id
_entity_poly.type
_entity_poly.pdbx_seq_one_letter_code
_entity_poly.pdbx_strand_id
1 'polypeptide(L)'
;MRGKFGALLSTPKGGETPVPASSNKVPLEAHIMSKCPDAQDCLQKLVVPAMEQISEKVDFELSFIARCGETEKTTRMPTIRSLGFANCLVGQYEDIPDRTLVQNCALQHGIDFESLNSCVSRQEDDPTNGDLSGLALLRQSAVHSADLEVHTSCTVRLDDSVWCVRDDGEWKNCAKEGKGSQVSTLVEEIERLWDEKN
;
A
#
# COMPACT_ATOMS: atom_id res chain seq x y z
N MET A 1 54.52 -35.19 -26.69
CA MET A 1 53.42 -35.45 -27.63
C MET A 1 52.29 -36.16 -26.93
N ARG A 2 51.10 -35.54 -26.91
CA ARG A 2 49.72 -36.08 -26.77
C ARG A 2 48.89 -35.07 -25.97
N GLY A 3 48.39 -34.07 -26.69
CA GLY A 3 47.25 -33.29 -26.22
C GLY A 3 45.96 -34.08 -26.42
N LYS A 4 44.94 -33.74 -25.64
CA LYS A 4 43.54 -33.84 -26.06
C LYS A 4 42.71 -32.77 -25.33
N PHE A 5 42.04 -32.02 -26.19
CA PHE A 5 41.01 -31.02 -25.98
C PHE A 5 39.94 -31.42 -24.95
N GLY A 6 39.52 -30.43 -24.17
CA GLY A 6 38.28 -30.43 -23.40
C GLY A 6 37.83 -28.99 -23.17
N ALA A 7 37.22 -28.40 -24.20
CA ALA A 7 36.51 -27.13 -24.09
C ALA A 7 35.11 -27.40 -23.52
N LEU A 8 34.74 -26.73 -22.44
CA LEU A 8 33.35 -26.57 -22.03
C LEU A 8 33.07 -25.07 -21.87
N LEU A 9 32.20 -24.63 -22.76
CA LEU A 9 31.60 -23.30 -22.89
C LEU A 9 30.43 -23.14 -21.89
N SER A 10 30.03 -21.87 -21.70
CA SER A 10 28.66 -21.42 -21.36
C SER A 10 28.31 -21.42 -19.85
N THR A 11 27.84 -20.35 -19.18
CA THR A 11 27.18 -19.08 -19.55
C THR A 11 27.32 -18.07 -18.38
N PRO A 12 27.15 -16.74 -18.61
CA PRO A 12 27.09 -15.75 -17.54
C PRO A 12 25.68 -15.76 -16.91
N LYS A 13 25.60 -15.94 -15.57
CA LYS A 13 24.32 -15.81 -14.86
C LYS A 13 24.00 -14.33 -14.72
N GLY A 14 22.90 -13.94 -15.35
CA GLY A 14 22.48 -12.56 -15.59
C GLY A 14 22.47 -11.68 -14.35
N GLY A 15 22.93 -10.46 -14.56
CA GLY A 15 22.55 -9.34 -13.73
C GLY A 15 21.11 -8.96 -14.03
N GLU A 16 20.25 -9.08 -13.03
CA GLU A 16 19.08 -8.21 -12.93
C GLU A 16 19.49 -7.06 -12.02
N THR A 17 19.91 -5.97 -12.66
CA THR A 17 19.89 -4.65 -12.05
C THR A 17 18.45 -4.34 -11.62
N PRO A 18 18.20 -3.90 -10.37
CA PRO A 18 16.91 -3.36 -10.00
C PRO A 18 16.63 -2.13 -10.86
N VAL A 19 15.62 -2.24 -11.72
CA VAL A 19 15.11 -1.17 -12.56
C VAL A 19 14.56 -0.08 -11.62
N PRO A 20 15.05 1.17 -11.66
CA PRO A 20 14.32 2.27 -11.05
C PRO A 20 13.07 2.49 -11.92
N ALA A 21 11.91 2.08 -11.43
CA ALA A 21 10.66 2.34 -12.10
C ALA A 21 10.38 3.84 -12.01
N SER A 22 10.77 4.61 -13.03
CA SER A 22 10.01 5.80 -13.41
C SER A 22 8.65 5.30 -13.91
N SER A 23 7.78 4.95 -12.97
CA SER A 23 6.43 4.55 -13.30
C SER A 23 5.70 5.81 -13.75
N ASN A 24 5.20 5.84 -14.99
CA ASN A 24 4.33 6.95 -15.46
C ASN A 24 2.96 6.96 -14.75
N LYS A 25 2.83 6.20 -13.66
CA LYS A 25 1.63 6.06 -12.85
C LYS A 25 1.43 7.27 -11.96
N VAL A 26 0.16 7.55 -11.71
CA VAL A 26 -0.25 8.64 -10.83
C VAL A 26 -0.14 8.14 -9.38
N PRO A 27 0.59 8.84 -8.49
CA PRO A 27 0.64 8.50 -7.07
C PRO A 27 -0.73 8.69 -6.43
N LEU A 28 -1.24 7.63 -5.79
CA LEU A 28 -2.49 7.66 -5.03
C LEU A 28 -2.24 6.99 -3.68
N GLU A 29 -2.47 7.71 -2.58
CA GLU A 29 -2.18 7.19 -1.25
C GLU A 29 -3.39 7.34 -0.33
N ALA A 30 -3.65 6.34 0.51
CA ALA A 30 -4.65 6.43 1.58
C ALA A 30 -3.98 6.18 2.93
N HIS A 31 -4.12 7.14 3.85
CA HIS A 31 -3.68 7.04 5.24
C HIS A 31 -4.84 6.64 6.13
N ILE A 32 -4.72 5.50 6.80
CA ILE A 32 -5.78 4.92 7.63
C ILE A 32 -5.27 4.46 8.99
N MET A 33 -6.19 4.29 9.94
CA MET A 33 -5.97 3.48 11.13
C MET A 33 -6.80 2.20 11.02
N SER A 34 -6.28 1.09 11.55
CA SER A 34 -6.96 -0.21 11.49
C SER A 34 -8.32 -0.24 12.20
N LYS A 35 -8.47 0.55 13.27
CA LYS A 35 -9.70 0.64 14.08
C LYS A 35 -10.46 1.96 13.91
N CYS A 36 -10.47 2.50 12.70
CA CYS A 36 -11.20 3.74 12.42
C CYS A 36 -12.45 3.45 11.56
N PRO A 37 -13.66 3.82 12.02
CA PRO A 37 -14.88 3.68 11.22
C PRO A 37 -14.84 4.57 9.95
N ASP A 38 -14.19 5.74 10.01
CA ASP A 38 -14.01 6.58 8.82
C ASP A 38 -13.09 5.94 7.79
N ALA A 39 -12.12 5.12 8.20
CA ALA A 39 -11.30 4.34 7.26
C ALA A 39 -12.15 3.32 6.49
N GLN A 40 -13.10 2.66 7.16
CA GLN A 40 -14.02 1.73 6.50
C GLN A 40 -14.81 2.43 5.41
N ASP A 41 -15.45 3.53 5.75
CA ASP A 41 -16.24 4.30 4.80
C ASP A 41 -15.39 4.88 3.67
N CYS A 42 -14.18 5.35 3.98
CA CYS A 42 -13.25 5.88 2.99
C CYS A 42 -12.84 4.83 1.97
N LEU A 43 -12.43 3.64 2.44
CA LEU A 43 -12.05 2.54 1.55
C LEU A 43 -13.24 2.05 0.73
N GLN A 44 -14.39 1.82 1.36
CA GLN A 44 -15.56 1.22 0.69
C GLN A 44 -16.30 2.18 -0.24
N LYS A 45 -16.37 3.47 0.09
CA LYS A 45 -17.18 4.46 -0.65
C LYS A 45 -16.36 5.25 -1.67
N LEU A 46 -15.04 5.33 -1.52
CA LEU A 46 -14.19 6.14 -2.41
C LEU A 46 -13.05 5.32 -3.04
N VAL A 47 -12.16 4.75 -2.23
CA VAL A 47 -10.91 4.16 -2.75
C VAL A 47 -11.15 2.89 -3.55
N VAL A 48 -11.86 1.90 -3.01
CA VAL A 48 -12.10 0.62 -3.69
C VAL A 48 -12.89 0.81 -5.00
N PRO A 49 -14.01 1.56 -5.03
CA PRO A 49 -14.74 1.80 -6.28
C PRO A 49 -13.95 2.59 -7.33
N ALA A 50 -13.02 3.47 -6.92
CA ALA A 50 -12.10 4.13 -7.84
C ALA A 50 -11.06 3.13 -8.37
N MET A 51 -10.44 2.35 -7.49
CA MET A 51 -9.42 1.38 -7.84
C MET A 51 -9.89 0.32 -8.85
N GLU A 52 -11.17 -0.08 -8.81
CA GLU A 52 -11.77 -0.95 -9.82
C GLU A 52 -11.68 -0.39 -11.26
N GLN A 53 -11.60 0.93 -11.41
CA GLN A 53 -11.56 1.62 -12.70
C GLN A 53 -10.15 2.06 -13.10
N ILE A 54 -9.29 2.41 -12.12
CA ILE A 54 -7.99 3.05 -12.40
C ILE A 54 -6.76 2.27 -11.91
N SER A 55 -6.90 1.01 -11.44
CA SER A 55 -5.78 0.25 -10.84
C SER A 55 -4.54 0.12 -11.72
N GLU A 56 -4.69 0.16 -13.04
CA GLU A 56 -3.57 0.07 -13.98
C GLU A 56 -2.81 1.39 -14.15
N LYS A 57 -3.46 2.53 -13.87
CA LYS A 57 -2.95 3.89 -14.08
C LYS A 57 -2.33 4.50 -12.81
N VAL A 58 -2.52 3.89 -11.65
CA VAL A 58 -2.04 4.42 -10.37
C VAL A 58 -0.97 3.55 -9.72
N ASP A 59 -0.06 4.21 -9.01
CA ASP A 59 0.77 3.58 -8.00
C ASP A 59 0.07 3.83 -6.66
N PHE A 60 -0.64 2.81 -6.18
CA PHE A 60 -1.44 2.92 -4.96
C PHE A 60 -0.66 2.48 -3.73
N GLU A 61 -0.63 3.34 -2.73
CA GLU A 61 -0.02 3.09 -1.43
C GLU A 61 -1.08 3.18 -0.31
N LEU A 62 -1.03 2.22 0.62
CA LEU A 62 -1.88 2.23 1.81
C LEU A 62 -0.98 2.39 3.04
N SER A 63 -1.11 3.54 3.70
CA SER A 63 -0.31 3.90 4.85
C SER A 63 -1.11 3.80 6.15
N PHE A 64 -0.52 3.20 7.17
CA PHE A 64 -1.08 3.12 8.50
C PHE A 64 -0.55 4.25 9.39
N ILE A 65 -1.46 5.04 9.93
CA ILE A 65 -1.16 6.08 10.91
C ILE A 65 -0.92 5.41 12.26
N ALA A 66 0.28 5.56 12.81
CA ALA A 66 0.59 5.27 14.20
C ALA A 66 1.57 6.30 14.76
N ARG A 67 1.89 6.23 16.06
CA ARG A 67 2.90 7.11 16.69
C ARG A 67 4.19 6.30 16.90
N CYS A 68 5.17 6.37 15.99
CA CYS A 68 6.46 5.66 16.10
C CYS A 68 7.59 6.39 15.33
N GLY A 69 8.86 6.10 15.66
CA GLY A 69 10.09 6.66 15.03
C GLY A 69 10.68 5.80 13.90
N GLU A 70 11.66 6.37 13.18
CA GLU A 70 12.13 6.08 11.80
C GLU A 70 12.65 4.67 11.45
N THR A 71 12.34 4.19 10.23
CA THR A 71 13.11 3.23 9.38
C THR A 71 12.54 3.17 7.95
N GLU A 72 13.35 2.92 6.90
CA GLU A 72 12.97 2.98 5.47
C GLU A 72 13.33 1.71 4.65
N LYS A 73 12.32 0.96 4.13
CA LYS A 73 12.23 0.31 2.77
C LYS A 73 11.24 -0.89 2.74
N THR A 74 10.28 -0.89 1.81
CA THR A 74 9.25 -1.96 1.71
C THR A 74 9.31 -2.79 0.42
N THR A 75 9.10 -4.11 0.54
CA THR A 75 8.80 -5.03 -0.58
C THR A 75 7.28 -5.10 -0.80
N ARG A 76 6.78 -4.82 -2.02
CA ARG A 76 5.34 -4.64 -2.30
C ARG A 76 4.62 -5.93 -2.71
N MET A 77 3.51 -6.24 -2.03
CA MET A 77 2.52 -7.21 -2.51
C MET A 77 1.66 -6.63 -3.64
N PRO A 78 1.01 -7.46 -4.49
CA PRO A 78 0.07 -6.96 -5.49
C PRO A 78 -1.07 -6.15 -4.86
N THR A 79 -1.25 -4.92 -5.35
CA THR A 79 -2.20 -3.92 -4.83
C THR A 79 -3.61 -4.47 -4.61
N ILE A 80 -4.13 -5.24 -5.56
CA ILE A 80 -5.49 -5.80 -5.48
C ILE A 80 -5.65 -6.72 -4.25
N ARG A 81 -4.63 -7.54 -3.97
CA ARG A 81 -4.68 -8.50 -2.85
C ARG A 81 -4.49 -7.78 -1.52
N SER A 82 -3.53 -6.86 -1.44
CA SER A 82 -3.26 -6.11 -0.21
C SER A 82 -4.40 -5.15 0.16
N LEU A 83 -4.94 -4.41 -0.82
CA LEU A 83 -6.08 -3.52 -0.60
C LEU A 83 -7.34 -4.32 -0.23
N GLY A 84 -7.59 -5.44 -0.91
CA GLY A 84 -8.70 -6.32 -0.58
C GLY A 84 -8.62 -6.86 0.85
N PHE A 85 -7.45 -7.34 1.26
CA PHE A 85 -7.19 -7.78 2.63
C PHE A 85 -7.40 -6.67 3.66
N ALA A 86 -6.85 -5.48 3.42
CA ALA A 86 -7.02 -4.33 4.32
C ALA A 86 -8.48 -3.90 4.42
N ASN A 87 -9.20 -3.82 3.30
CA ASN A 87 -10.63 -3.50 3.27
C ASN A 87 -11.47 -4.56 3.99
N CYS A 88 -11.11 -5.84 3.90
CA CYS A 88 -11.76 -6.93 4.64
C CYS A 88 -11.59 -6.76 6.15
N LEU A 89 -10.37 -6.49 6.62
CA LEU A 89 -10.09 -6.24 8.04
C LEU A 89 -10.82 -5.01 8.56
N VAL A 90 -10.68 -3.89 7.87
CA VAL A 90 -11.32 -2.62 8.25
C VAL A 90 -12.85 -2.73 8.16
N GLY A 91 -13.39 -3.64 7.35
CA GLY A 91 -14.81 -3.97 7.31
C GLY A 91 -15.37 -4.58 8.60
N GLN A 92 -14.52 -5.20 9.42
CA GLN A 92 -14.86 -5.79 10.73
C GLN A 92 -13.91 -5.25 11.81
N TYR A 93 -13.67 -3.94 11.81
CA TYR A 93 -12.66 -3.30 12.63
C TYR A 93 -12.83 -3.52 14.14
N GLU A 94 -14.06 -3.75 14.62
CA GLU A 94 -14.37 -4.05 16.02
C GLU A 94 -13.73 -5.37 16.49
N ASP A 95 -13.64 -6.33 15.58
CA ASP A 95 -13.14 -7.67 15.85
C ASP A 95 -11.61 -7.77 15.70
N ILE A 96 -10.92 -6.75 15.19
CA ILE A 96 -9.45 -6.74 15.14
C ILE A 96 -8.89 -6.75 16.57
N PRO A 97 -7.89 -7.59 16.94
CA PRO A 97 -7.05 -8.43 16.08
C PRO A 97 -7.42 -9.93 16.12
N ASP A 98 -8.70 -10.28 16.12
CA ASP A 98 -9.15 -11.66 16.13
C ASP A 98 -8.46 -12.49 15.02
N ARG A 99 -7.87 -13.61 15.44
CA ARG A 99 -7.05 -14.43 14.54
C ARG A 99 -7.88 -15.06 13.43
N THR A 100 -9.12 -15.43 13.72
CA THR A 100 -10.03 -16.03 12.74
C THR A 100 -10.42 -15.01 11.68
N LEU A 101 -10.69 -13.76 12.06
CA LEU A 101 -10.89 -12.66 11.11
C LEU A 101 -9.68 -12.49 10.18
N VAL A 102 -8.48 -12.37 10.75
CA VAL A 102 -7.24 -12.18 9.96
C VAL A 102 -7.00 -13.33 8.99
N GLN A 103 -7.18 -14.56 9.46
CA GLN A 103 -7.02 -15.76 8.63
C GLN A 103 -8.04 -15.80 7.49
N ASN A 104 -9.31 -15.51 7.77
CA ASN A 104 -10.36 -15.52 6.76
C ASN A 104 -10.12 -14.45 5.68
N CYS A 105 -9.79 -13.22 6.09
CA CYS A 105 -9.46 -12.15 5.16
C CYS A 105 -8.22 -12.48 4.32
N ALA A 106 -7.20 -13.11 4.89
CA ALA A 106 -6.00 -13.52 4.15
C ALA A 106 -6.35 -14.56 3.07
N LEU A 107 -7.07 -15.61 3.46
CA LEU A 107 -7.49 -16.68 2.54
C LEU A 107 -8.37 -16.15 1.40
N GLN A 108 -9.33 -15.27 1.71
CA GLN A 108 -10.22 -14.66 0.73
C GLN A 108 -9.47 -13.94 -0.40
N HIS A 109 -8.34 -13.31 -0.08
CA HIS A 109 -7.53 -12.55 -1.03
C HIS A 109 -6.26 -13.29 -1.50
N GLY A 110 -6.18 -14.60 -1.26
CA GLY A 110 -5.06 -15.43 -1.71
C GLY A 110 -3.73 -15.06 -1.06
N ILE A 111 -3.77 -14.63 0.20
CA ILE A 111 -2.63 -14.36 1.06
C ILE A 111 -2.40 -15.58 1.94
N ASP A 112 -1.19 -16.14 1.90
CA ASP A 112 -0.83 -17.27 2.74
C ASP A 112 -0.74 -16.83 4.20
N PHE A 113 -1.65 -17.35 5.03
CA PHE A 113 -1.75 -16.94 6.43
C PHE A 113 -0.51 -17.32 7.24
N GLU A 114 0.13 -18.44 6.94
CA GLU A 114 1.34 -18.88 7.65
C GLU A 114 2.52 -17.93 7.36
N SER A 115 2.74 -17.60 6.09
CA SER A 115 3.72 -16.61 5.65
C SER A 115 3.43 -15.24 6.26
N LEU A 116 2.16 -14.80 6.23
CA LEU A 116 1.72 -13.55 6.84
C LEU A 116 2.01 -13.53 8.35
N ASN A 117 1.57 -14.55 9.07
CA ASN A 117 1.79 -14.68 10.51
C ASN A 117 3.28 -14.74 10.85
N SER A 118 4.09 -15.42 10.03
CA SER A 118 5.54 -15.45 10.18
C SER A 118 6.19 -14.08 9.98
N CYS A 119 5.67 -13.26 9.06
CA CYS A 119 6.17 -11.90 8.81
C CYS A 119 5.86 -10.96 10.00
N VAL A 120 4.63 -11.03 10.52
CA VAL A 120 4.17 -10.16 11.61
C VAL A 120 4.71 -10.59 12.98
N SER A 121 5.00 -11.88 13.17
CA SER A 121 5.50 -12.41 14.46
C SER A 121 7.01 -12.25 14.65
N ARG A 122 7.75 -11.78 13.63
CA ARG A 122 9.18 -11.47 13.77
C ARG A 122 9.36 -10.25 14.66
N GLN A 123 10.19 -10.39 15.69
CA GLN A 123 10.59 -9.29 16.57
C GLN A 123 11.94 -8.67 16.15
N GLU A 124 12.57 -9.16 15.08
CA GLU A 124 13.84 -8.61 14.61
C GLU A 124 13.60 -7.22 13.99
N ASP A 125 14.12 -6.21 14.68
CA ASP A 125 14.16 -4.81 14.27
C ASP A 125 15.53 -4.45 13.64
N ASP A 126 16.35 -5.44 13.27
CA ASP A 126 17.69 -5.20 12.71
C ASP A 126 17.58 -4.74 11.24
N PRO A 127 17.85 -3.45 10.93
CA PRO A 127 17.72 -2.91 9.57
C PRO A 127 18.86 -3.39 8.64
N THR A 128 19.84 -4.15 9.14
CA THR A 128 21.02 -4.57 8.36
C THR A 128 20.82 -5.88 7.60
N ASN A 129 19.87 -6.72 8.02
CA ASN A 129 19.41 -7.86 7.23
C ASN A 129 18.20 -7.40 6.43
N GLY A 130 18.30 -7.37 5.11
CA GLY A 130 17.35 -6.71 4.19
C GLY A 130 15.88 -7.16 4.18
N ASP A 131 15.42 -7.91 5.19
CA ASP A 131 14.02 -8.31 5.39
C ASP A 131 13.43 -7.58 6.61
N LEU A 132 12.62 -6.54 6.38
CA LEU A 132 11.90 -5.85 7.47
C LEU A 132 10.85 -6.77 8.12
N SER A 133 10.74 -6.71 9.45
CA SER A 133 9.62 -7.33 10.18
C SER A 133 8.31 -6.59 9.90
N GLY A 134 7.17 -7.26 10.11
CA GLY A 134 5.85 -6.61 10.01
C GLY A 134 5.69 -5.41 10.94
N LEU A 135 6.39 -5.41 12.09
CA LEU A 135 6.43 -4.27 13.01
C LEU A 135 7.26 -3.11 12.44
N ALA A 136 8.42 -3.39 11.85
CA ALA A 136 9.24 -2.37 11.19
C ALA A 136 8.50 -1.70 10.03
N LEU A 137 7.75 -2.46 9.22
CA LEU A 137 6.90 -1.92 8.15
C LEU A 137 5.79 -1.02 8.71
N LEU A 138 5.13 -1.43 9.80
CA LEU A 138 4.13 -0.61 10.46
C LEU A 138 4.73 0.70 11.01
N ARG A 139 5.94 0.64 11.57
CA ARG A 139 6.65 1.84 12.04
C ARG A 139 7.02 2.78 10.88
N GLN A 140 7.52 2.24 9.77
CA GLN A 140 7.82 3.04 8.57
C GLN A 140 6.59 3.80 8.10
N SER A 141 5.46 3.10 7.97
CA SER A 141 4.22 3.71 7.48
C SER A 141 3.69 4.81 8.41
N ALA A 142 3.89 4.63 9.71
CA ALA A 142 3.54 5.62 10.72
C ALA A 142 4.42 6.87 10.65
N VAL A 143 5.73 6.69 10.45
CA VAL A 143 6.70 7.78 10.28
C VAL A 143 6.39 8.56 9.01
N HIS A 144 6.19 7.87 7.88
CA HIS A 144 5.82 8.48 6.61
C HIS A 144 4.55 9.34 6.73
N SER A 145 3.52 8.83 7.40
CA SER A 145 2.30 9.60 7.65
C SER A 145 2.55 10.84 8.51
N ALA A 146 3.44 10.75 9.52
CA ALA A 146 3.79 11.87 10.39
C ALA A 146 4.62 12.94 9.66
N ASP A 147 5.57 12.55 8.82
CA ASP A 147 6.40 13.46 8.02
C ASP A 147 5.57 14.26 6.99
N LEU A 148 4.45 13.68 6.55
CA LEU A 148 3.46 14.33 5.70
C LEU A 148 2.40 15.13 6.48
N GLU A 149 2.55 15.26 7.79
CA GLU A 149 1.61 15.92 8.73
C GLU A 149 0.18 15.33 8.68
N VAL A 150 0.06 14.04 8.32
CA VAL A 150 -1.21 13.33 8.25
C VAL A 150 -1.52 12.68 9.60
N HIS A 151 -2.44 13.30 10.34
CA HIS A 151 -2.87 12.83 11.66
C HIS A 151 -4.31 12.31 11.71
N THR A 152 -5.04 12.38 10.59
CA THR A 152 -6.47 12.05 10.53
C THR A 152 -6.70 10.85 9.64
N SER A 153 -7.37 9.83 10.17
CA SER A 153 -7.84 8.68 9.40
C SER A 153 -9.33 8.89 9.09
N CYS A 154 -9.79 8.93 7.84
CA CYS A 154 -9.06 8.64 6.60
C CYS A 154 -8.54 9.91 5.92
N THR A 155 -7.30 9.91 5.44
CA THR A 155 -6.79 10.97 4.54
C THR A 155 -6.36 10.37 3.21
N VAL A 156 -6.99 10.79 2.12
CA VAL A 156 -6.60 10.41 0.76
C VAL A 156 -5.71 11.49 0.17
N ARG A 157 -4.61 11.09 -0.46
CA ARG A 157 -3.69 11.96 -1.19
C ARG A 157 -3.63 11.54 -2.65
N LEU A 158 -3.58 12.51 -3.55
CA LEU A 158 -3.44 12.34 -4.99
C LEU A 158 -2.32 13.25 -5.49
N ASP A 159 -1.35 12.70 -6.22
CA ASP A 159 -0.19 13.43 -6.75
C ASP A 159 0.48 14.29 -5.66
N ASP A 160 0.85 13.61 -4.57
CA ASP A 160 1.53 14.18 -3.38
C ASP A 160 0.76 15.27 -2.63
N SER A 161 -0.52 15.50 -2.94
CA SER A 161 -1.37 16.51 -2.31
C SER A 161 -2.58 15.90 -1.61
N VAL A 162 -3.05 16.50 -0.52
CA VAL A 162 -4.29 16.05 0.16
C VAL A 162 -5.47 16.22 -0.79
N TRP A 163 -6.14 15.10 -1.09
CA TRP A 163 -7.29 15.05 -1.98
C TRP A 163 -8.60 15.24 -1.23
N CYS A 164 -8.80 14.50 -0.13
CA CYS A 164 -10.03 14.53 0.67
C CYS A 164 -9.80 13.81 2.00
N VAL A 165 -10.38 14.33 3.08
CA VAL A 165 -10.28 13.76 4.43
C VAL A 165 -11.67 13.32 4.89
N ARG A 166 -11.79 12.13 5.48
CA ARG A 166 -13.02 11.70 6.15
C ARG A 166 -12.78 11.67 7.65
N ASP A 167 -13.58 12.41 8.39
CA ASP A 167 -13.39 12.63 9.82
C ASP A 167 -14.73 12.89 10.49
N ASP A 168 -15.01 12.16 11.57
CA ASP A 168 -16.28 12.17 12.29
C ASP A 168 -17.50 11.89 11.38
N GLY A 169 -17.35 10.95 10.43
CA GLY A 169 -18.40 10.56 9.50
C GLY A 169 -18.62 11.50 8.31
N GLU A 170 -17.94 12.65 8.28
CA GLU A 170 -18.09 13.69 7.26
C GLU A 170 -16.86 13.80 6.35
N TRP A 171 -17.07 14.21 5.10
CA TRP A 171 -15.99 14.53 4.17
C TRP A 171 -15.58 16.00 4.33
N LYS A 172 -14.30 16.24 4.64
CA LYS A 172 -13.70 17.54 4.92
C LYS A 172 -12.49 17.77 4.01
N ASN A 173 -12.16 19.03 3.76
CA ASN A 173 -10.96 19.44 3.01
C ASN A 173 -10.82 18.75 1.64
N CYS A 174 -11.93 18.57 0.91
CA CYS A 174 -11.93 17.86 -0.36
C CYS A 174 -11.67 18.78 -1.55
N ALA A 175 -10.81 18.31 -2.45
CA ALA A 175 -10.46 18.97 -3.70
C ALA A 175 -11.68 19.17 -4.62
N LYS A 176 -11.47 19.91 -5.71
CA LYS A 176 -12.49 20.21 -6.73
C LYS A 176 -13.76 20.80 -6.12
N GLU A 177 -13.59 21.83 -5.28
CA GLU A 177 -14.70 22.55 -4.62
C GLU A 177 -15.59 21.63 -3.77
N GLY A 178 -14.97 20.70 -3.03
CA GLY A 178 -15.69 19.75 -2.17
C GLY A 178 -16.20 18.49 -2.86
N LYS A 179 -16.00 18.34 -4.18
CA LYS A 179 -16.43 17.16 -4.94
C LYS A 179 -15.44 16.00 -4.88
N GLY A 180 -14.26 16.17 -4.27
CA GLY A 180 -13.25 15.11 -4.17
C GLY A 180 -13.71 13.82 -3.49
N SER A 181 -14.80 13.85 -2.70
CA SER A 181 -15.39 12.65 -2.11
C SER A 181 -16.21 11.79 -3.09
N GLN A 182 -16.38 12.24 -4.34
CA GLN A 182 -17.10 11.51 -5.37
C GLN A 182 -16.12 10.65 -6.17
N VAL A 183 -16.48 9.37 -6.36
CA VAL A 183 -15.66 8.41 -7.11
C VAL A 183 -15.37 8.90 -8.52
N SER A 184 -16.38 9.41 -9.24
CA SER A 184 -16.21 9.92 -10.60
C SER A 184 -15.21 11.08 -10.67
N THR A 185 -15.27 12.02 -9.73
CA THR A 185 -14.35 13.16 -9.68
C THR A 185 -12.90 12.73 -9.43
N LEU A 186 -12.68 11.73 -8.57
CA LEU A 186 -11.36 11.16 -8.35
C LEU A 186 -10.84 10.42 -9.60
N VAL A 187 -11.67 9.61 -10.23
CA VAL A 187 -11.32 8.88 -11.47
C VAL A 187 -10.98 9.84 -12.59
N GLU A 188 -11.83 10.84 -12.86
CA GLU A 188 -11.60 11.85 -13.90
C GLU A 188 -10.28 12.59 -13.69
N GLU A 189 -9.94 12.94 -12.45
CA GLU A 189 -8.68 13.63 -12.16
C GLU A 189 -7.46 12.73 -12.34
N ILE A 190 -7.55 11.46 -11.93
CA ILE A 190 -6.49 10.47 -12.15
C ILE A 190 -6.27 10.25 -13.65
N GLU A 191 -7.34 10.17 -14.44
CA GLU A 191 -7.24 10.04 -15.89
C GLU A 191 -6.56 11.26 -16.51
N ARG A 192 -6.95 12.47 -16.10
CA ARG A 192 -6.29 13.69 -16.55
C ARG A 192 -4.79 13.70 -16.22
N LEU A 193 -4.41 13.34 -14.99
CA LEU A 193 -3.02 13.29 -14.56
C LEU A 193 -2.21 12.20 -15.27
N TRP A 194 -2.85 11.08 -15.60
CA TRP A 194 -2.24 10.00 -16.36
C TRP A 194 -1.97 10.43 -17.82
N ASP A 195 -2.94 11.07 -18.46
CA ASP A 195 -2.83 11.57 -19.84
C ASP A 195 -1.81 12.71 -19.98
N GLU A 196 -1.54 13.46 -18.91
CA GLU A 196 -0.46 14.47 -18.89
C GLU A 196 0.94 13.84 -18.83
N LYS A 197 1.05 12.62 -18.30
CA LYS A 197 2.32 11.91 -18.10
C LYS A 197 2.67 10.93 -19.23
N ASN A 198 1.72 10.59 -20.11
CA ASN A 198 1.85 9.55 -21.16
C ASN A 198 1.39 10.04 -22.53
#